data_AF-A0A7W9JH09-F1
#
_entry.id   AF-A0A7W9JH09-F1
#
_cell.length_a   1.000
_cell.length_b   1.000
_cell.length_c   1.000
_cell.angle_alpha   90.00
_cell.angle_beta   90.00
_cell.angle_gamma   90.00
#
_symmetry.space_group_name_H-M   'P 1'
#
loop_
_entity.id
_entity.type
_entity.pdbx_description
1 polymer ?
#
loop_
_entity_poly.entity_id
_entity_poly.type
_entity_poly.pdbx_seq_one_letter_code
_entity_poly.pdbx_strand_id
1 'polypeptide(L)'
;MSTPTDPHRHPAPDARVRVHAGDAVVADGPLWARAAMFAVPAVWLGLLVGISLIEAPLKFTAPGITIPLGLGIGRRVFFAMNLVEVVLAVVLLVALACVLGRPRGLTAPGPGRLWLGGLTAAGLLAVKAVAIRPFLNRRTDLVLAGVDDGGSSWHYLYIAVDGLLILTVVALIVAAARHLLVRPVAA
;
A
#
# COMPACT_ATOMS: atom_id res chain seq x y z
N MET A 1 -31.04 -38.32 63.35
CA MET A 1 -31.60 -36.97 63.13
C MET A 1 -31.19 -36.53 61.73
N SER A 2 -31.90 -37.02 60.72
CA SER A 2 -31.63 -36.81 59.29
C SER A 2 -32.54 -35.70 58.78
N THR A 3 -31.95 -34.62 58.29
CA THR A 3 -32.66 -33.52 57.61
C THR A 3 -33.16 -33.97 56.24
N PRO A 4 -34.43 -33.72 55.85
CA PRO A 4 -34.92 -34.01 54.52
C PRO A 4 -34.36 -33.01 53.50
N THR A 5 -33.77 -33.51 52.42
CA THR A 5 -33.41 -32.72 51.23
C THR A 5 -34.66 -32.45 50.39
N ASP A 6 -35.01 -31.18 50.23
CA ASP A 6 -36.13 -30.69 49.40
C ASP A 6 -35.87 -30.92 47.90
N PRO A 7 -36.73 -31.67 47.17
CA PRO A 7 -36.56 -31.98 45.76
C PRO A 7 -37.04 -30.88 44.79
N HIS A 8 -37.51 -29.71 45.27
CA HIS A 8 -38.18 -28.70 44.41
C HIS A 8 -37.43 -27.37 44.21
N ARG A 9 -36.10 -27.34 44.36
CA ARG A 9 -35.32 -26.13 44.07
C ARG A 9 -35.12 -25.95 42.55
N HIS A 10 -35.97 -25.14 41.91
CA HIS A 10 -35.72 -24.64 40.56
C HIS A 10 -34.43 -23.80 40.51
N PRO A 11 -33.49 -24.06 39.59
CA PRO A 11 -32.35 -23.18 39.38
C PRO A 11 -32.84 -21.82 38.85
N ALA A 12 -32.26 -20.74 39.38
CA ALA A 12 -32.54 -19.38 38.93
C ALA A 12 -32.24 -19.28 37.42
N PRO A 13 -33.09 -18.60 36.62
CA PRO A 13 -32.87 -18.49 35.20
C PRO A 13 -31.56 -17.76 34.94
N ASP A 14 -30.68 -18.45 34.21
CA ASP A 14 -29.35 -18.01 33.81
C ASP A 14 -29.39 -16.55 33.34
N ALA A 15 -28.51 -15.75 33.93
CA ALA A 15 -28.18 -14.42 33.45
C ALA A 15 -27.59 -14.55 32.04
N ARG A 16 -28.47 -14.62 31.04
CA ARG A 16 -28.08 -14.55 29.63
C ARG A 16 -27.34 -13.24 29.46
N VAL A 17 -26.03 -13.34 29.29
CA VAL A 17 -25.18 -12.25 28.83
C VAL A 17 -25.82 -11.71 27.55
N ARG A 18 -26.52 -10.58 27.68
CA ARG A 18 -27.00 -9.82 26.53
C ARG A 18 -25.76 -9.25 25.87
N VAL A 19 -25.22 -9.96 24.90
CA VAL A 19 -24.23 -9.41 23.97
C VAL A 19 -24.92 -8.26 23.25
N HIS A 20 -24.58 -7.03 23.61
CA HIS A 20 -25.10 -5.85 22.94
C HIS A 20 -24.61 -5.91 21.49
N ALA A 21 -25.55 -6.09 20.55
CA ALA A 21 -25.28 -6.08 19.11
C ALA A 21 -24.62 -4.75 18.63
N GLY A 22 -24.59 -3.71 19.49
CA GLY A 22 -23.87 -2.47 19.26
C GLY A 22 -22.34 -2.56 19.39
N ASP A 23 -21.81 -3.52 20.15
CA ASP A 23 -20.36 -3.60 20.44
C ASP A 23 -19.57 -4.21 19.27
N ALA A 24 -20.23 -5.03 18.44
CA ALA A 24 -19.60 -5.67 17.27
C ALA A 24 -19.40 -4.72 16.08
N VAL A 25 -20.13 -3.59 16.03
CA VAL A 25 -20.00 -2.59 14.96
C VAL A 25 -18.78 -1.69 15.17
N VAL A 26 -18.26 -1.62 16.41
CA VAL A 26 -17.18 -0.69 16.81
C VAL A 26 -15.78 -1.33 16.73
N ALA A 27 -15.68 -2.65 16.53
CA ALA A 27 -14.40 -3.37 16.56
C ALA A 27 -13.55 -3.27 15.27
N ASP A 28 -14.16 -2.89 14.15
CA ASP A 28 -13.44 -2.69 12.88
C ASP A 28 -13.50 -1.21 12.51
N GLY A 29 -12.35 -0.58 12.25
CA GLY A 29 -12.27 0.83 11.86
C GLY A 29 -13.20 1.22 10.68
N PRO A 30 -13.36 2.53 10.39
CA PRO A 30 -14.41 3.02 9.51
C PRO A 30 -14.36 2.38 8.11
N LEU A 31 -15.55 2.15 7.52
CA LEU A 31 -15.70 1.42 6.25
C LEU A 31 -14.83 1.98 5.11
N TRP A 32 -14.72 3.31 5.02
CA TRP A 32 -13.88 3.97 4.01
C TRP A 32 -12.41 3.59 4.16
N ALA A 33 -11.90 3.43 5.40
CA ALA A 33 -10.50 3.09 5.66
C ALA A 33 -10.22 1.63 5.29
N ARG A 34 -11.16 0.73 5.61
CA ARG A 34 -11.09 -0.67 5.20
C ARG A 34 -11.08 -0.82 3.68
N ALA A 35 -11.96 -0.10 2.98
CA ALA A 35 -11.97 -0.07 1.52
C ALA A 35 -10.64 0.49 0.96
N ALA A 36 -10.14 1.59 1.53
CA ALA A 36 -8.90 2.23 1.11
C ALA A 36 -7.67 1.30 1.27
N MET A 37 -7.59 0.47 2.32
CA MET A 37 -6.50 -0.49 2.51
C MET A 37 -6.33 -1.46 1.34
N PHE A 38 -7.40 -1.76 0.60
CA PHE A 38 -7.36 -2.62 -0.58
C PHE A 38 -7.31 -1.79 -1.88
N ALA A 39 -8.17 -0.78 -2.00
CA ALA A 39 -8.32 0.01 -3.22
C ALA A 39 -7.09 0.86 -3.53
N VAL A 40 -6.46 1.48 -2.52
CA VAL A 40 -5.31 2.37 -2.74
C VAL A 40 -4.10 1.62 -3.31
N PRO A 41 -3.66 0.48 -2.73
CA PRO A 41 -2.61 -0.34 -3.34
C PRO A 41 -2.97 -0.82 -4.75
N ALA A 42 -4.23 -1.19 -5.01
CA ALA A 42 -4.67 -1.62 -6.34
C ALA A 42 -4.58 -0.49 -7.39
N VAL A 43 -5.03 0.72 -7.04
CA VAL A 43 -4.89 1.91 -7.90
C VAL A 43 -3.42 2.25 -8.10
N TRP A 44 -2.61 2.17 -7.06
CA TRP A 44 -1.17 2.42 -7.15
C TRP A 44 -0.49 1.43 -8.08
N LEU A 45 -0.83 0.14 -8.00
CA LEU A 45 -0.34 -0.88 -8.92
C LEU A 45 -0.73 -0.55 -10.37
N GLY A 46 -1.99 -0.16 -10.61
CA GLY A 46 -2.45 0.27 -11.93
C GLY A 46 -1.67 1.46 -12.49
N LEU A 47 -1.37 2.46 -11.64
CA LEU A 47 -0.54 3.61 -12.00
C LEU A 47 0.89 3.18 -12.40
N LEU A 48 1.52 2.31 -11.61
CA LEU A 48 2.87 1.80 -11.88
C LEU A 48 2.91 0.99 -13.18
N VAL A 49 1.94 0.10 -13.40
CA VAL A 49 1.86 -0.68 -14.64
C VAL A 49 1.61 0.23 -15.85
N GLY A 50 0.61 1.11 -15.75
CA GLY A 50 0.21 1.98 -16.86
C GLY A 50 1.30 2.98 -17.27
N ILE A 51 1.96 3.60 -16.30
CA ILE A 51 2.95 4.65 -16.57
C ILE A 51 4.36 4.07 -16.66
N SER A 52 4.86 3.41 -15.61
CA SER A 52 6.26 2.95 -15.57
C SER A 52 6.54 1.80 -16.55
N LEU A 53 5.60 0.87 -16.74
CA LEU A 53 5.85 -0.31 -17.60
C LEU A 53 5.34 -0.16 -19.02
N ILE A 54 4.19 0.52 -19.22
CA ILE A 54 3.56 0.63 -20.54
C ILE A 54 3.91 1.96 -21.23
N GLU A 55 3.56 3.10 -20.63
CA GLU A 55 3.79 4.42 -21.26
C GLU A 55 5.28 4.71 -21.50
N ALA A 56 6.12 4.44 -20.51
CA ALA A 56 7.52 4.82 -20.55
C ALA A 56 8.31 4.22 -21.73
N PRO A 57 8.18 2.92 -22.08
CA PRO A 57 8.78 2.39 -23.31
C PRO A 57 7.99 2.77 -24.57
N LEU A 58 6.65 2.74 -24.53
CA LEU A 58 5.82 2.89 -25.72
C LEU A 58 5.93 4.29 -26.34
N LYS A 59 6.15 5.34 -25.54
CA LYS A 59 6.30 6.71 -26.09
C LYS A 59 7.47 6.86 -27.07
N PHE A 60 8.51 6.02 -26.95
CA PHE A 60 9.67 6.04 -27.84
C PHE A 60 9.46 5.26 -29.14
N THR A 61 8.33 4.57 -29.29
CA THR A 61 7.98 3.86 -30.54
C THR A 61 7.08 4.71 -31.45
N ALA A 62 6.68 5.91 -31.02
CA ALA A 62 5.79 6.77 -31.79
C ALA A 62 6.51 7.36 -33.02
N PRO A 63 5.87 7.41 -34.21
CA PRO A 63 6.48 8.01 -35.39
C PRO A 63 6.77 9.50 -35.16
N GLY A 64 7.98 9.93 -35.51
CA GLY A 64 8.45 11.31 -35.33
C GLY A 64 8.92 11.66 -33.92
N ILE A 65 8.98 10.70 -32.98
CA ILE A 65 9.55 10.95 -31.64
C ILE A 65 11.08 11.08 -31.71
N THR A 66 11.63 12.06 -30.98
CA THR A 66 13.08 12.19 -30.77
C THR A 66 13.43 11.89 -29.32
N ILE A 67 14.68 11.50 -29.05
CA ILE A 67 15.15 11.21 -27.69
C ILE A 67 14.94 12.43 -26.76
N PRO A 68 15.35 13.67 -27.13
CA PRO A 68 15.11 14.84 -26.29
C PRO A 68 13.63 15.08 -25.97
N LEU A 69 12.75 14.89 -26.95
CA LEU A 69 11.32 15.08 -26.78
C LEU A 69 10.74 14.02 -25.83
N GLY A 70 11.08 12.75 -26.02
CA GLY A 70 10.64 11.65 -25.17
C GLY A 70 11.13 11.78 -23.72
N LEU A 71 12.37 12.25 -23.52
CA LEU A 71 12.93 12.57 -22.20
C LEU A 71 12.19 13.74 -21.53
N GLY A 72 11.91 14.80 -22.29
CA GLY A 72 11.16 15.97 -21.81
C GLY A 72 9.71 15.66 -21.40
N ILE A 73 9.04 14.78 -22.14
CA ILE A 73 7.71 14.24 -21.78
C ILE A 73 7.83 13.39 -20.51
N GLY A 74 8.78 12.45 -20.51
CA GLY A 74 9.04 11.57 -19.37
C GLY A 74 9.20 12.34 -18.07
N ARG A 75 10.02 13.39 -18.03
CA ARG A 75 10.24 14.20 -16.81
C ARG A 75 8.94 14.73 -16.21
N ARG A 76 8.02 15.21 -17.04
CA ARG A 76 6.73 15.76 -16.57
C ARG A 76 5.77 14.68 -16.10
N VAL A 77 5.62 13.62 -16.90
CA VAL A 77 4.73 12.48 -16.57
C VAL A 77 5.18 11.82 -15.26
N PHE A 78 6.47 11.53 -15.13
CA PHE A 78 7.03 10.96 -13.93
C PHE A 78 6.91 11.91 -12.73
N PHE A 79 7.09 13.22 -12.89
CA PHE A 79 6.86 14.19 -11.80
C PHE A 79 5.41 14.13 -11.30
N ALA A 80 4.44 14.18 -12.20
CA ALA A 80 3.02 14.08 -11.85
C ALA A 80 2.69 12.74 -11.18
N MET A 81 3.18 11.63 -11.75
CA MET A 81 3.02 10.29 -11.18
C MET A 81 3.52 10.24 -9.74
N ASN A 82 4.72 10.76 -9.47
CA ASN A 82 5.31 10.75 -8.13
C ASN A 82 4.46 11.53 -7.12
N LEU A 83 3.87 12.65 -7.52
CA LEU A 83 2.95 13.40 -6.65
C LEU A 83 1.73 12.55 -6.29
N VAL A 84 1.15 11.86 -7.28
CA VAL A 84 0.03 10.94 -7.05
C VAL A 84 0.45 9.78 -6.15
N GLU A 85 1.63 9.20 -6.34
CA GLU A 85 2.15 8.14 -5.48
C GLU A 85 2.30 8.59 -4.03
N VAL A 86 2.76 9.82 -3.78
CA VAL A 86 2.85 10.38 -2.43
C VAL A 86 1.46 10.51 -1.80
N VAL A 87 0.46 10.99 -2.56
CA VAL A 87 -0.93 11.06 -2.07
C VAL A 87 -1.46 9.67 -1.74
N LEU A 88 -1.26 8.68 -2.61
CA LEU A 88 -1.67 7.30 -2.38
C LEU A 88 -0.97 6.71 -1.14
N ALA A 89 0.33 6.96 -0.95
CA ALA A 89 1.07 6.52 0.23
C ALA A 89 0.49 7.10 1.52
N VAL A 90 0.23 8.41 1.55
CA VAL A 90 -0.36 9.08 2.72
C VAL A 90 -1.75 8.52 3.03
N VAL A 91 -2.62 8.39 2.02
CA VAL A 91 -3.98 7.84 2.21
C VAL A 91 -3.91 6.41 2.73
N LEU A 92 -3.01 5.58 2.21
CA LEU A 92 -2.82 4.22 2.69
C LEU A 92 -2.39 4.19 4.17
N LEU A 93 -1.40 5.01 4.56
CA LEU A 93 -0.91 5.06 5.94
C LEU A 93 -1.99 5.56 6.91
N VAL A 94 -2.80 6.55 6.49
CA VAL A 94 -3.95 7.02 7.27
C VAL A 94 -5.00 5.93 7.42
N ALA A 95 -5.33 5.21 6.35
CA ALA A 95 -6.27 4.09 6.40
C ALA A 95 -5.79 2.98 7.35
N LEU A 96 -4.49 2.64 7.29
CA LEU A 96 -3.88 1.69 8.23
C LEU A 96 -3.96 2.18 9.67
N ALA A 97 -3.72 3.46 9.94
CA ALA A 97 -3.86 4.05 11.28
C ALA A 97 -5.30 4.00 11.80
N CYS A 98 -6.30 4.26 10.95
CA CYS A 98 -7.70 4.22 11.32
C CYS A 98 -8.21 2.81 11.62
N VAL A 99 -7.65 1.77 10.99
CA VAL A 99 -8.10 0.37 11.17
C VAL A 99 -7.26 -0.38 12.20
N LEU A 100 -5.93 -0.23 12.17
CA LEU A 100 -5.00 -1.01 12.99
C LEU A 100 -4.46 -0.23 14.19
N GLY A 101 -4.75 1.07 14.29
CA GLY A 101 -4.16 1.96 15.28
C GLY A 101 -2.66 2.15 15.06
N ARG A 102 -1.94 2.57 16.12
CA ARG A 102 -0.49 2.77 16.06
C ARG A 102 0.27 1.45 15.81
N PRO A 103 1.38 1.49 15.06
CA PRO A 103 2.23 0.31 14.88
C PRO A 103 2.83 -0.11 16.24
N ARG A 104 2.33 -1.20 16.83
CA ARG A 104 2.81 -1.76 18.12
C ARG A 104 3.85 -2.88 17.94
N GLY A 105 4.25 -3.17 16.71
CA GLY A 105 5.28 -4.15 16.36
C GLY A 105 5.24 -4.46 14.85
N LEU A 106 6.41 -4.49 14.21
CA LEU A 106 6.57 -4.79 12.76
C LEU A 106 6.90 -6.28 12.53
N THR A 107 6.31 -7.18 13.31
CA THR A 107 6.62 -8.62 13.25
C THR A 107 5.61 -9.39 12.40
N ALA A 108 6.08 -10.46 11.76
CA ALA A 108 5.25 -11.49 11.17
C ALA A 108 5.19 -12.71 12.14
N PRO A 109 4.01 -13.32 12.40
CA PRO A 109 2.70 -13.08 11.77
C PRO A 109 1.77 -12.15 12.59
N GLY A 110 1.03 -11.27 11.90
CA GLY A 110 0.01 -10.41 12.52
C GLY A 110 -0.37 -9.17 11.68
N PRO A 111 -1.23 -8.28 12.21
CA PRO A 111 -1.59 -7.00 11.58
C PRO A 111 -0.38 -6.07 11.33
N GLY A 112 0.73 -6.28 12.05
CA GLY A 112 2.00 -5.59 11.83
C GLY A 112 2.57 -5.72 10.41
N ARG A 113 2.22 -6.78 9.67
CA ARG A 113 2.67 -6.97 8.28
C ARG A 113 2.13 -5.89 7.33
N LEU A 114 0.92 -5.39 7.57
CA LEU A 114 0.33 -4.33 6.75
C LEU A 114 1.06 -3.01 6.96
N TRP A 115 1.41 -2.70 8.21
CA TRP A 115 2.26 -1.55 8.55
C TRP A 115 3.65 -1.67 7.93
N LEU A 116 4.28 -2.85 8.03
CA LEU A 116 5.59 -3.09 7.41
C LEU A 116 5.52 -2.89 5.89
N GLY A 117 4.49 -3.42 5.22
CA GLY A 117 4.28 -3.23 3.79
C GLY A 117 4.08 -1.76 3.41
N GLY A 118 3.22 -1.05 4.15
CA GLY A 118 2.95 0.38 3.91
C GLY A 118 4.17 1.26 4.10
N LEU A 119 4.94 1.03 5.17
CA LEU A 119 6.20 1.74 5.42
C LEU A 119 7.28 1.39 4.41
N THR A 120 7.38 0.12 4.00
CA THR A 120 8.29 -0.31 2.93
C THR A 120 7.95 0.40 1.62
N ALA A 121 6.68 0.43 1.22
CA ALA A 121 6.24 1.13 0.01
C ALA A 121 6.55 2.63 0.05
N ALA A 122 6.26 3.29 1.18
CA ALA A 122 6.59 4.70 1.38
C ALA A 122 8.10 4.97 1.36
N GLY A 123 8.90 4.07 1.96
CA GLY A 123 10.36 4.15 1.95
C GLY A 123 10.94 3.99 0.55
N LEU A 124 10.47 3.02 -0.24
CA LEU A 124 10.87 2.83 -1.63
C LEU A 124 10.51 4.05 -2.49
N LEU A 125 9.31 4.61 -2.29
CA LEU A 125 8.89 5.87 -2.91
C LEU A 125 9.84 7.03 -2.57
N ALA A 126 10.20 7.19 -1.29
CA ALA A 126 11.11 8.23 -0.86
C ALA A 126 12.51 8.06 -1.48
N VAL A 127 13.03 6.83 -1.53
CA VAL A 127 14.32 6.52 -2.17
C VAL A 127 14.30 6.88 -3.65
N LYS A 128 13.27 6.48 -4.41
CA LYS A 128 13.21 6.85 -5.84
C LYS A 128 13.06 8.36 -6.06
N ALA A 129 12.26 9.02 -5.24
CA ALA A 129 11.95 10.44 -5.38
C ALA A 129 13.14 11.34 -5.02
N VAL A 130 13.80 11.05 -3.89
CA VAL A 130 14.83 11.92 -3.29
C VAL A 130 16.24 11.48 -3.68
N ALA A 131 16.51 10.19 -3.76
CA ALA A 131 17.87 9.71 -4.07
C ALA A 131 18.06 9.52 -5.56
N ILE A 132 17.20 8.77 -6.25
CA ILE A 132 17.49 8.31 -7.62
C ILE A 132 17.18 9.37 -8.67
N ARG A 133 16.01 10.02 -8.57
CA ARG A 133 15.54 10.98 -9.58
C ARG A 133 16.43 12.19 -9.81
N PRO A 134 17.00 12.86 -8.80
CA PRO A 134 17.85 14.01 -9.04
C PRO A 134 19.05 13.69 -9.93
N PHE A 135 19.66 12.50 -9.76
CA PHE A 135 20.76 12.05 -10.60
C PHE A 135 20.31 11.77 -12.04
N LEU A 136 19.15 11.11 -12.21
CA LEU A 136 18.58 10.86 -13.54
C LEU A 136 18.25 12.17 -14.28
N ASN A 137 17.71 13.16 -13.56
CA ASN A 137 17.40 14.48 -14.15
C ASN A 137 18.67 15.22 -14.58
N ARG A 138 19.70 15.26 -13.72
CA ARG A 138 20.97 15.91 -14.07
C ARG A 138 21.61 15.29 -15.32
N ARG A 139 21.53 13.96 -15.48
CA ARG A 139 21.99 13.29 -16.71
C ARG A 139 21.11 13.56 -17.91
N THR A 140 19.79 13.57 -17.71
CA THR A 140 18.85 13.95 -18.75
C THR A 140 19.18 15.34 -19.29
N ASP A 141 19.54 16.28 -18.41
CA ASP A 141 19.96 17.63 -18.81
C ASP A 141 21.25 17.61 -19.66
N LEU A 142 22.20 16.70 -19.39
CA LEU A 142 23.41 16.52 -20.21
C LEU A 142 23.10 15.93 -21.59
N VAL A 143 22.20 14.97 -21.67
CA VAL A 143 21.73 14.39 -22.95
C VAL A 143 21.01 15.47 -23.77
N LEU A 144 20.18 16.29 -23.12
CA LEU A 144 19.50 17.42 -23.76
C LEU A 144 20.47 18.52 -24.23
N ALA A 145 21.60 18.67 -23.56
CA ALA A 145 22.68 19.57 -23.97
C ALA A 145 23.61 18.99 -25.06
N GLY A 146 23.40 17.73 -25.47
CA GLY A 146 24.23 17.05 -26.47
C GLY A 146 25.61 16.61 -25.95
N VAL A 147 25.77 16.48 -24.62
CA VAL A 147 27.05 16.20 -23.96
C VAL A 147 27.20 14.71 -23.57
N ASP A 148 26.10 13.98 -23.41
CA ASP A 148 26.06 12.57 -23.03
C ASP A 148 25.17 11.79 -24.02
N ASP A 149 25.64 10.62 -24.45
CA ASP A 149 24.99 9.75 -25.43
C ASP A 149 23.81 8.96 -24.81
N GLY A 150 23.69 9.00 -23.48
CA GLY A 150 22.63 8.36 -22.72
C GLY A 150 22.99 6.98 -22.16
N GLY A 151 22.23 6.54 -21.16
CA GLY A 151 22.44 5.27 -20.46
C GLY A 151 23.21 5.40 -19.14
N SER A 152 22.72 4.75 -18.09
CA SER A 152 23.34 4.79 -16.76
C SER A 152 22.90 3.63 -15.87
N SER A 153 23.78 3.14 -15.01
CA SER A 153 23.44 2.20 -13.93
C SER A 153 22.31 2.71 -13.02
N TRP A 154 22.16 4.03 -12.90
CA TRP A 154 21.05 4.66 -12.17
C TRP A 154 19.68 4.34 -12.76
N HIS A 155 19.60 4.11 -14.07
CA HIS A 155 18.36 3.72 -14.73
C HIS A 155 17.94 2.30 -14.34
N TYR A 156 18.89 1.35 -14.32
CA TYR A 156 18.64 -0.01 -13.84
C TYR A 156 18.29 -0.04 -12.35
N LEU A 157 18.92 0.79 -11.53
CA LEU A 157 18.56 0.93 -10.12
C LEU A 157 17.12 1.46 -9.94
N TYR A 158 16.71 2.44 -10.75
CA TYR A 158 15.33 2.92 -10.76
C TYR A 158 14.35 1.80 -11.09
N ILE A 159 14.61 1.01 -12.14
CA ILE A 159 13.78 -0.15 -12.53
C ILE A 159 13.71 -1.18 -11.40
N ALA A 160 14.83 -1.47 -10.73
CA ALA A 160 14.86 -2.41 -9.61
C ALA A 160 14.00 -1.94 -8.42
N VAL A 161 14.08 -0.65 -8.07
CA VAL A 161 13.25 -0.06 -7.00
C VAL A 161 11.77 -0.03 -7.37
N ASP A 162 11.42 0.32 -8.61
CA ASP A 162 10.02 0.28 -9.08
C ASP A 162 9.49 -1.17 -9.08
N GLY A 163 10.30 -2.15 -9.49
CA GLY A 163 9.95 -3.57 -9.41
C GLY A 163 9.71 -4.03 -7.97
N LEU A 164 10.57 -3.65 -7.03
CA LEU A 164 10.39 -3.95 -5.61
C LEU A 164 9.14 -3.27 -5.03
N LEU A 165 8.83 -2.05 -5.47
CA LEU A 165 7.61 -1.35 -5.08
C LEU A 165 6.37 -2.09 -5.60
N ILE A 166 6.37 -2.53 -6.86
CA ILE A 166 5.29 -3.35 -7.44
C ILE A 166 5.06 -4.60 -6.59
N LEU A 167 6.12 -5.35 -6.27
CA LEU A 167 6.01 -6.55 -5.43
C LEU A 167 5.45 -6.23 -4.04
N THR A 168 5.88 -5.12 -3.44
CA THR A 168 5.41 -4.66 -2.13
C THR A 168 3.92 -4.32 -2.16
N VAL A 169 3.48 -3.60 -3.19
CA VAL A 169 2.08 -3.21 -3.38
C VAL A 169 1.20 -4.43 -3.67
N VAL A 170 1.65 -5.39 -4.47
CA VAL A 170 0.95 -6.67 -4.67
C VAL A 170 0.81 -7.44 -3.35
N ALA A 171 1.89 -7.53 -2.57
CA ALA A 171 1.85 -8.17 -1.26
C ALA A 171 0.88 -7.46 -0.29
N LEU A 172 0.80 -6.13 -0.35
CA LEU A 172 -0.17 -5.33 0.40
C LEU A 172 -1.61 -5.63 0.00
N ILE A 173 -1.92 -5.73 -1.30
CA ILE A 173 -3.26 -6.09 -1.80
C ILE A 173 -3.67 -7.46 -1.25
N VAL A 174 -2.79 -8.46 -1.36
CA VAL A 174 -3.05 -9.82 -0.85
C VAL A 174 -3.22 -9.81 0.66
N ALA A 175 -2.37 -9.09 1.39
CA ALA A 175 -2.44 -8.99 2.84
C ALA A 175 -3.73 -8.30 3.30
N ALA A 176 -4.13 -7.21 2.63
CA ALA A 176 -5.36 -6.47 2.92
C ALA A 176 -6.60 -7.32 2.61
N ALA A 177 -6.64 -8.00 1.47
CA ALA A 177 -7.72 -8.92 1.12
C ALA A 177 -7.87 -10.04 2.17
N ARG A 178 -6.76 -10.68 2.56
CA ARG A 178 -6.77 -11.72 3.61
C ARG A 178 -7.27 -11.17 4.94
N HIS A 179 -6.80 -9.99 5.36
CA HIS A 179 -7.22 -9.36 6.61
C HIS A 179 -8.71 -8.99 6.60
N LEU A 180 -9.25 -8.54 5.47
CA LEU A 180 -10.63 -8.10 5.36
C LEU A 180 -11.63 -9.25 5.16
N LEU A 181 -11.20 -10.34 4.50
CA LEU A 181 -12.07 -11.48 4.17
C LEU A 181 -12.00 -12.61 5.21
N VAL A 182 -10.84 -12.83 5.83
CA VAL A 182 -10.67 -13.86 6.87
C VAL A 182 -10.91 -13.21 8.23
N ARG A 183 -12.18 -13.04 8.61
CA ARG A 183 -12.52 -12.83 10.01
C ARG A 183 -12.30 -14.16 10.75
N PRO A 184 -11.64 -14.20 11.92
CA PRO A 184 -11.68 -15.38 12.76
C PRO A 184 -13.15 -15.64 13.07
N VAL A 185 -13.65 -16.81 12.69
CA VAL A 185 -14.87 -17.34 13.30
C VAL A 185 -14.55 -17.44 14.78
N ALA A 186 -15.10 -16.55 15.58
CA ALA A 186 -15.01 -16.64 17.03
C ALA A 186 -15.65 -17.98 17.41
N ALA A 187 -14.83 -18.92 17.87
CA ALA A 187 -15.26 -20.13 18.56
C ALA A 187 -15.41 -19.81 20.05
#